data_AF-X1I8J2-F1
#
_entry.id   AF-X1I8J2-F1
#
_cell.length_a   1.000
_cell.length_b   1.000
_cell.length_c   1.000
_cell.angle_alpha   90.00
_cell.angle_beta   90.00
_cell.angle_gamma   90.00
#
_symmetry.space_group_name_H-M   'P 1'
#
loop_
_entity.id
_entity.type
_entity.pdbx_description
1 polymer ?
#
loop_
_entity_poly.entity_id
_entity_poly.type
_entity_poly.pdbx_seq_one_letter_code
_entity_poly.pdbx_strand_id
1 'polypeptide(L)'
;MSIVGLSKRGTEFRSVIKGAITKGFSANKTIQILKDTYGRAYQRTTFLSDYRLLGGAKDVFEPMKFIRKDSKISDRHYKMSSTPHERKYATVIDYTYESREVEGLKTSHYTLRHDSILTREEIEDAIMQAIEEDYDVVNVTTVAPREGYKFKKP
;
A
#
# COMPACT_ATOMS: atom_id res chain seq x y z
N MET A 1 -12.99 7.48 19.05
CA MET A 1 -12.90 6.77 17.75
C MET A 1 -12.13 5.47 17.90
N SER A 2 -12.76 4.33 17.70
CA SER A 2 -12.10 3.02 17.53
C SER A 2 -11.43 2.97 16.16
N ILE A 3 -10.17 2.55 16.08
CA ILE A 3 -9.52 2.30 14.80
C ILE A 3 -10.00 0.93 14.33
N VAL A 4 -10.64 0.89 13.16
CA VAL A 4 -11.07 -0.36 12.51
C VAL A 4 -9.84 -1.21 12.23
N GLY A 5 -9.89 -2.52 12.56
CA GLY A 5 -8.80 -3.46 12.28
C GLY A 5 -7.83 -3.75 13.43
N LEU A 6 -7.95 -3.07 14.58
CA LEU A 6 -7.22 -3.45 15.79
C LEU A 6 -7.77 -4.75 16.38
N SER A 7 -6.88 -5.63 16.84
CA SER A 7 -7.29 -6.77 17.66
C SER A 7 -7.92 -6.33 18.99
N LYS A 8 -8.61 -7.25 19.69
CA LYS A 8 -9.14 -6.97 21.04
C LYS A 8 -8.03 -6.46 21.99
N ARG A 9 -6.85 -7.09 21.93
CA ARG A 9 -5.67 -6.67 22.70
C ARG A 9 -5.05 -5.37 22.19
N GLY A 10 -5.10 -5.12 20.88
CA GLY A 10 -4.61 -3.87 20.30
C GLY A 10 -5.45 -2.68 20.72
N THR A 11 -6.75 -2.92 20.93
CA THR A 11 -7.67 -1.94 21.51
C THR A 11 -7.40 -1.73 23.00
N GLU A 12 -7.21 -2.80 23.76
CA GLU A 12 -6.86 -2.76 25.20
C GLU A 12 -5.56 -1.99 25.46
N PHE A 13 -4.50 -2.26 24.71
CA PHE A 13 -3.17 -1.67 24.88
C PHE A 13 -2.89 -0.47 23.97
N ARG A 14 -3.93 0.10 23.35
CA ARG A 14 -3.80 1.17 22.35
C ARG A 14 -2.95 2.34 22.84
N SER A 15 -3.21 2.82 24.06
CA SER A 15 -2.51 3.97 24.64
C SER A 15 -1.03 3.68 24.88
N VAL A 16 -0.72 2.46 25.33
CA VAL A 16 0.67 2.01 25.57
C VAL A 16 1.43 1.90 24.26
N ILE A 17 0.83 1.26 23.26
CA ILE A 17 1.43 1.08 21.93
C ILE A 17 1.68 2.45 21.28
N LYS A 18 0.69 3.34 21.27
CA LYS A 18 0.87 4.71 20.75
C LYS A 18 1.95 5.48 21.49
N GLY A 19 1.96 5.43 22.82
CA GLY A 19 2.99 6.07 23.62
C GLY A 19 4.40 5.55 23.31
N ALA A 20 4.55 4.24 23.09
CA ALA A 20 5.81 3.64 22.69
C ALA A 20 6.26 4.10 21.29
N ILE A 21 5.33 4.22 20.34
CA ILE A 21 5.61 4.73 19.00
C ILE A 21 6.04 6.20 19.04
N THR A 22 5.30 7.05 19.77
CA THR A 22 5.66 8.47 19.93
C THR A 22 7.04 8.65 20.56
N LYS A 23 7.45 7.72 21.43
CA LYS A 23 8.78 7.68 22.04
C LYS A 23 9.86 7.02 21.16
N GLY A 24 9.53 6.62 19.93
CA GLY A 24 10.47 6.02 18.98
C GLY A 24 10.93 4.62 19.37
N PHE A 25 10.17 3.87 20.17
CA PHE A 25 10.53 2.51 20.52
C PHE A 25 10.34 1.56 19.33
N SER A 26 11.07 0.44 19.34
CA SER A 26 10.87 -0.63 18.37
C SER A 26 9.69 -1.51 18.78
N ALA A 27 9.10 -2.23 17.83
CA ALA A 27 8.03 -3.18 18.11
C ALA A 27 8.46 -4.26 19.12
N ASN A 28 9.67 -4.80 18.99
CA ASN A 28 10.20 -5.80 19.93
C ASN A 28 10.34 -5.22 21.35
N LYS A 29 10.85 -3.99 21.46
CA LYS A 29 10.98 -3.31 22.76
C LYS A 29 9.62 -3.06 23.40
N THR A 30 8.61 -2.73 22.59
CA THR A 30 7.25 -2.50 23.08
C THR A 30 6.56 -3.80 23.53
N ILE A 31 6.76 -4.92 22.82
CA ILE A 31 6.30 -6.24 23.28
C ILE A 31 6.93 -6.59 24.63
N GLN A 32 8.23 -6.33 24.78
CA GLN A 32 8.95 -6.63 26.01
C GLN A 32 8.38 -5.81 27.18
N ILE A 33 8.16 -4.50 26.98
CA ILE A 33 7.51 -3.63 27.98
C ILE A 33 6.12 -4.17 28.37
N LEU A 34 5.32 -4.59 27.39
CA LEU A 34 4.00 -5.14 27.66
C LEU A 34 4.06 -6.44 28.48
N LYS A 35 5.03 -7.29 28.18
CA LYS A 35 5.26 -8.54 28.92
C LYS A 35 5.72 -8.25 30.34
N ASP A 36 6.66 -7.33 30.53
CA ASP A 36 7.31 -7.07 31.82
C ASP A 36 6.41 -6.23 32.75
N THR A 37 5.65 -5.29 32.20
CA THR A 37 4.80 -4.37 33.00
C THR A 37 3.43 -4.95 33.28
N TYR A 38 2.85 -5.70 32.35
CA TYR A 38 1.46 -6.17 32.44
C TYR A 38 1.33 -7.69 32.54
N GLY A 39 2.44 -8.44 32.43
CA GLY A 39 2.45 -9.90 32.54
C GLY A 39 1.68 -10.61 31.41
N ARG A 40 1.29 -9.91 30.35
CA ARG A 40 0.43 -10.47 29.29
C ARG A 40 1.25 -10.81 28.06
N ALA A 41 1.20 -12.08 27.65
CA ALA A 41 1.79 -12.53 26.39
C ALA A 41 0.96 -12.01 25.22
N TYR A 42 1.55 -11.22 24.32
CA TYR A 42 0.92 -10.75 23.08
C TYR A 42 1.49 -11.56 21.92
N GLN A 43 0.65 -12.23 21.12
CA GLN A 43 1.13 -12.96 19.95
C GLN A 43 1.86 -12.00 19.00
N ARG A 44 3.10 -12.35 18.64
CA ARG A 44 4.02 -11.47 17.90
C ARG A 44 3.43 -10.98 16.59
N THR A 45 2.80 -11.87 15.81
CA THR A 45 2.18 -11.55 14.52
C THR A 45 1.07 -10.50 14.68
N THR A 46 0.15 -10.72 15.61
CA THR A 46 -0.94 -9.80 15.93
C THR A 46 -0.42 -8.46 16.44
N PHE A 47 0.55 -8.48 17.36
CA PHE A 47 1.17 -7.26 17.88
C PHE A 47 1.79 -6.42 16.77
N LEU A 48 2.56 -7.04 15.87
CA LEU A 48 3.22 -6.32 14.78
C LEU A 48 2.19 -5.67 13.84
N SER A 49 1.05 -6.33 13.60
CA SER A 49 -0.06 -5.75 12.85
C SER A 49 -0.63 -4.52 13.57
N ASP A 50 -0.98 -4.65 14.86
CA ASP A 50 -1.55 -3.57 15.65
C ASP A 50 -0.57 -2.39 15.83
N TYR A 51 0.72 -2.67 16.00
CA TYR A 51 1.79 -1.68 16.12
C TYR A 51 1.95 -0.83 14.86
N ARG A 52 1.90 -1.46 13.68
CA ARG A 52 1.94 -0.75 12.38
C ARG A 52 0.72 0.14 12.20
N LEU A 53 -0.48 -0.42 12.42
CA LEU A 53 -1.75 0.31 12.33
C LEU A 53 -1.75 1.56 13.22
N LEU A 54 -1.24 1.44 14.45
CA LEU A 54 -1.18 2.56 15.40
C LEU A 54 -0.08 3.57 15.11
N GLY A 55 1.00 3.15 14.46
CA GLY A 55 2.15 4.00 14.19
C GLY A 55 2.02 4.93 13.00
N GLY A 56 0.82 5.02 12.42
CA GLY A 56 0.62 5.84 11.23
C GLY A 56 1.37 5.30 10.01
N ALA A 57 1.90 4.06 10.08
CA ALA A 57 2.02 3.22 8.90
C ALA A 57 0.59 2.92 8.46
N LYS A 58 -0.02 3.95 7.83
CA LYS A 58 -1.25 3.90 7.04
C LYS A 58 -1.28 2.53 6.43
N ASP A 59 -2.35 1.79 6.71
CA ASP A 59 -2.78 0.59 6.00
C ASP A 59 -1.66 0.05 5.12
N VAL A 60 -0.90 -0.91 5.64
CA VAL A 60 -0.08 -1.74 4.76
C VAL A 60 -1.07 -2.53 3.91
N PHE A 61 -1.69 -1.84 2.95
CA PHE A 61 -2.16 -2.45 1.73
C PHE A 61 -0.98 -3.28 1.28
N GLU A 62 -1.17 -4.59 1.21
CA GLU A 62 -0.15 -5.47 0.65
C GLU A 62 0.31 -4.81 -0.65
N PRO A 63 1.60 -4.46 -0.77
CA PRO A 63 2.07 -3.71 -1.92
C PRO A 63 1.63 -4.44 -3.17
N MET A 64 0.86 -3.77 -4.03
CA MET A 64 0.27 -4.41 -5.22
C MET A 64 1.37 -5.04 -6.09
N LYS A 65 2.59 -4.49 -6.03
CA LYS A 65 3.82 -5.04 -6.61
C LYS A 65 4.21 -6.47 -6.18
N PHE A 66 3.64 -7.01 -5.09
CA PHE A 66 3.89 -8.37 -4.62
C PHE A 66 2.77 -9.34 -5.00
N ILE A 67 1.68 -8.86 -5.59
CA ILE A 67 0.65 -9.70 -6.19
C ILE A 67 1.29 -10.39 -7.40
N ARG A 68 0.99 -11.67 -7.61
CA ARG A 68 1.48 -12.40 -8.79
C ARG A 68 0.89 -11.77 -10.06
N LYS A 69 1.64 -11.78 -11.16
CA LYS A 69 1.24 -11.13 -12.42
C LYS A 69 -0.14 -11.61 -12.91
N ASP A 70 -0.35 -12.92 -12.90
CA ASP A 70 -1.58 -13.62 -13.27
C ASP A 70 -2.77 -13.40 -12.32
N SER A 71 -2.55 -12.77 -11.17
CA SER A 71 -3.54 -12.69 -10.09
C SER A 71 -4.27 -11.35 -10.08
N LYS A 72 -5.60 -11.42 -9.90
CA LYS A 72 -6.45 -10.24 -9.71
C LYS A 72 -6.11 -9.47 -8.44
N ILE A 73 -6.03 -8.15 -8.55
CA ILE A 73 -5.81 -7.27 -7.39
C ILE A 73 -7.12 -7.15 -6.61
N SER A 74 -7.32 -8.00 -5.58
CA SER A 74 -8.59 -7.98 -4.84
C SER A 74 -8.91 -6.61 -4.22
N ASP A 75 -10.20 -6.30 -4.06
CA ASP A 75 -10.73 -5.03 -3.52
C ASP A 75 -10.05 -4.56 -2.22
N ARG A 76 -9.57 -5.50 -1.37
CA ARG A 76 -8.86 -5.19 -0.13
C ARG A 76 -7.57 -4.37 -0.33
N HIS A 77 -7.01 -4.40 -1.53
CA HIS A 77 -5.80 -3.66 -1.89
C HIS A 77 -6.09 -2.20 -2.29
N TYR A 78 -7.37 -1.85 -2.50
CA TYR A 78 -7.79 -0.52 -2.93
C TYR A 78 -8.27 0.33 -1.74
N LYS A 79 -7.73 1.54 -1.63
CA LYS A 79 -8.14 2.58 -0.69
C LYS A 79 -9.50 3.14 -1.07
N MET A 80 -10.45 3.18 -0.14
CA MET A 80 -11.69 3.92 -0.39
C MET A 80 -11.38 5.41 -0.50
N SER A 81 -11.70 6.01 -1.65
CA SER A 81 -11.63 7.46 -1.85
C SER A 81 -12.99 8.09 -1.58
N SER A 82 -12.98 9.26 -0.93
CA SER A 82 -14.18 10.08 -0.74
C SER A 82 -14.54 10.90 -1.98
N THR A 83 -13.62 11.04 -2.93
CA THR A 83 -13.83 11.80 -4.15
C THR A 83 -14.68 10.97 -5.13
N PRO A 84 -15.82 11.49 -5.61
CA PRO A 84 -16.58 10.81 -6.66
C PRO A 84 -15.78 10.79 -7.96
N HIS A 85 -15.87 9.69 -8.69
CA HIS A 85 -15.19 9.54 -9.97
C HIS A 85 -16.00 8.65 -10.90
N GLU A 86 -15.99 8.95 -12.19
CA GLU A 86 -16.70 8.17 -13.22
C GLU A 86 -16.28 6.68 -13.22
N ARG A 87 -14.98 6.41 -13.10
CA ARG A 87 -14.43 5.06 -13.04
C ARG A 87 -14.41 4.54 -11.61
N LYS A 88 -14.67 3.25 -11.45
CA LYS A 88 -14.79 2.62 -10.12
C LYS A 88 -13.45 2.47 -9.38
N TYR A 89 -12.36 2.33 -10.11
CA TYR A 89 -11.03 2.10 -9.56
C TYR A 89 -9.97 2.96 -10.23
N ALA A 90 -8.90 3.24 -9.50
CA ALA A 90 -7.64 3.73 -10.03
C ALA A 90 -6.49 2.94 -9.43
N THR A 91 -5.48 2.63 -10.24
CA THR A 91 -4.22 2.06 -9.79
C THR A 91 -3.11 3.05 -10.14
N VAL A 92 -2.25 3.37 -9.17
CA VAL A 92 -1.02 4.15 -9.37
C VAL A 92 0.11 3.16 -9.60
N ILE A 93 0.84 3.35 -10.69
CA ILE A 93 1.92 2.49 -11.15
C ILE A 93 3.20 3.31 -11.15
N ASP A 94 4.24 2.75 -10.57
CA ASP A 94 5.60 3.28 -10.70
C ASP A 94 6.25 2.58 -11.90
N TYR A 95 6.85 3.37 -12.79
CA TYR A 95 7.66 2.83 -13.88
C TYR A 95 8.99 3.56 -13.98
N THR A 96 10.04 2.81 -14.30
CA THR A 96 11.38 3.35 -14.55
C THR A 96 11.69 3.23 -16.02
N TYR A 97 12.10 4.33 -16.64
CA TYR A 97 12.40 4.39 -18.06
C TYR A 97 13.67 5.17 -18.34
N GLU A 98 14.24 4.91 -19.51
CA GLU A 98 15.31 5.68 -20.12
C GLU A 98 14.72 6.64 -21.15
N SER A 99 15.08 7.92 -21.04
CA SER A 99 14.60 8.98 -21.93
C SER A 99 15.63 9.28 -23.02
N ARG A 100 15.18 9.69 -24.21
CA ARG A 100 16.10 10.17 -25.26
C ARG A 100 16.79 11.48 -24.91
N GLU A 101 16.15 12.31 -24.09
CA GLU A 101 16.60 13.68 -23.82
C GLU A 101 17.57 13.77 -22.65
N VAL A 102 17.53 12.80 -21.72
CA VAL A 102 18.29 12.86 -20.46
C VAL A 102 18.99 11.53 -20.25
N GLU A 103 20.32 11.59 -20.14
CA GLU A 103 21.12 10.43 -19.76
C GLU A 103 20.73 9.97 -18.34
N GLY A 104 20.28 8.71 -18.24
CA GLY A 104 19.98 8.04 -16.98
C GLY A 104 18.54 7.56 -16.85
N LEU A 105 18.32 6.74 -15.82
CA LEU A 105 17.00 6.18 -15.49
C LEU A 105 16.15 7.21 -14.74
N LYS A 106 14.97 7.50 -15.28
CA LYS A 106 13.93 8.29 -14.60
C LYS A 106 12.85 7.38 -14.05
N THR A 107 12.35 7.71 -12.87
CA THR A 107 11.14 7.07 -12.33
C THR A 107 9.98 8.05 -12.45
N SER A 108 8.88 7.58 -13.00
CA SER A 108 7.64 8.34 -13.14
C SER A 108 6.47 7.50 -12.63
N HIS A 109 5.32 8.17 -12.53
CA HIS A 109 4.10 7.59 -12.00
C HIS A 109 3.00 7.74 -13.04
N TYR A 110 2.26 6.66 -13.28
CA TYR A 110 1.07 6.69 -14.11
C TYR A 110 -0.14 6.26 -13.29
N THR A 111 -1.30 6.89 -13.52
CA THR A 111 -2.56 6.49 -12.87
C THR A 111 -3.51 5.86 -13.90
N LEU A 112 -3.63 4.54 -13.86
CA LEU A 112 -4.59 3.81 -14.69
C LEU A 112 -5.96 3.82 -14.01
N ARG A 113 -6.99 4.27 -14.72
CA ARG A 113 -8.38 4.27 -14.23
C ARG A 113 -9.18 3.18 -14.94
N HIS A 114 -9.93 2.37 -14.19
CA HIS A 114 -10.64 1.20 -14.71
C HIS A 114 -11.94 0.91 -13.94
N ASP A 115 -12.85 0.16 -14.54
CA ASP A 115 -14.18 -0.13 -13.97
C ASP A 115 -14.29 -1.46 -13.24
N SER A 116 -13.36 -2.39 -13.51
CA SER A 116 -13.32 -3.73 -12.97
C SER A 116 -11.95 -4.06 -12.41
N ILE A 117 -11.90 -4.90 -11.38
CA ILE A 117 -10.63 -5.41 -10.86
C ILE A 117 -9.86 -6.13 -11.97
N LEU A 118 -8.66 -5.62 -12.24
CA LEU A 118 -7.71 -6.17 -13.21
C LEU A 118 -6.70 -7.10 -12.53
N THR A 119 -6.09 -7.97 -13.32
CA THR A 119 -4.85 -8.66 -12.95
C THR A 119 -3.70 -7.67 -12.91
N ARG A 120 -2.62 -8.05 -12.23
CA ARG A 120 -1.40 -7.23 -12.23
C ARG A 120 -0.81 -7.14 -13.64
N GLU A 121 -0.84 -8.23 -14.39
CA GLU A 121 -0.38 -8.28 -15.79
C GLU A 121 -1.18 -7.33 -16.69
N GLU A 122 -2.51 -7.37 -16.63
CA GLU A 122 -3.38 -6.44 -17.41
C GLU A 122 -3.06 -4.97 -17.12
N ILE A 123 -2.70 -4.65 -15.86
CA ILE A 123 -2.30 -3.29 -15.47
C ILE A 123 -0.91 -2.95 -16.01
N GLU A 124 0.06 -3.87 -15.91
CA GLU A 124 1.42 -3.65 -16.43
C GLU A 124 1.39 -3.48 -17.96
N ASP A 125 0.62 -4.31 -18.68
CA ASP A 125 0.52 -4.28 -20.15
C ASP A 125 -0.18 -3.01 -20.66
N ALA A 126 -1.28 -2.59 -20.02
CA ALA A 126 -1.96 -1.35 -20.38
C ALA A 126 -1.05 -0.13 -20.25
N ILE A 127 -0.11 -0.17 -19.30
CA ILE A 127 0.86 0.89 -19.08
C ILE A 127 2.00 0.83 -20.07
N MET A 128 2.51 -0.35 -20.39
CA MET A 128 3.51 -0.51 -21.44
C MET A 128 3.00 0.04 -22.77
N GLN A 129 1.76 -0.27 -23.15
CA GLN A 129 1.14 0.30 -24.35
C GLN A 129 1.02 1.83 -24.28
N ALA A 130 0.55 2.36 -23.15
CA ALA A 130 0.42 3.81 -22.97
C ALA A 130 1.77 4.56 -22.98
N ILE A 131 2.84 3.91 -22.52
CA ILE A 131 4.20 4.47 -22.54
C ILE A 131 4.82 4.38 -23.94
N GLU A 132 4.59 3.28 -24.67
CA GLU A 132 5.09 3.12 -26.04
C GLU A 132 4.48 4.15 -27.02
N GLU A 133 3.27 4.62 -26.74
CA GLU A 133 2.64 5.74 -27.47
C GLU A 133 3.28 7.10 -27.17
N ASP A 134 4.08 7.21 -26.10
CA ASP A 134 4.75 8.44 -25.67
C ASP A 134 6.15 8.54 -26.31
N TYR A 135 6.34 9.51 -27.21
CA TYR A 135 7.49 9.59 -28.13
C TYR A 135 8.87 9.74 -27.47
N ASP A 136 8.93 10.03 -26.17
CA ASP A 136 10.16 10.34 -25.43
C ASP A 136 10.78 9.18 -24.64
N VAL A 137 10.15 8.00 -24.66
CA VAL A 137 10.63 6.83 -23.93
C VAL A 137 11.39 5.87 -24.86
N VAL A 138 12.64 5.53 -24.49
CA VAL A 138 13.49 4.59 -25.24
C VAL A 138 13.25 3.16 -24.76
N ASN A 139 13.24 2.98 -23.44
CA ASN A 139 13.18 1.66 -22.83
C ASN A 139 12.55 1.76 -21.43
N VAL A 140 11.71 0.79 -21.09
CA VAL A 140 11.08 0.68 -19.76
C VAL A 140 11.73 -0.48 -19.02
N THR A 141 12.36 -0.20 -17.88
CA THR A 141 13.10 -1.19 -17.10
C THR A 141 12.23 -1.87 -16.05
N THR A 142 11.35 -1.11 -15.40
CA THR A 142 10.47 -1.65 -14.36
C THR A 142 9.07 -1.04 -14.49
N VAL A 143 8.05 -1.86 -14.24
CA VAL A 143 6.65 -1.44 -14.11
C VAL A 143 6.06 -2.20 -12.93
N ALA A 144 5.52 -1.49 -11.94
CA ALA A 144 4.92 -2.13 -10.79
C ALA A 144 3.78 -1.29 -10.19
N PRO A 145 2.60 -1.90 -9.92
CA PRO A 145 1.54 -1.20 -9.23
C PRO A 145 1.95 -0.90 -7.78
N ARG A 146 1.82 0.36 -7.40
CA ARG A 146 2.20 0.89 -6.09
C ARG A 146 1.01 1.00 -5.16
N GLU A 147 -0.06 1.64 -5.62
CA GLU A 147 -1.25 1.95 -4.82
C GLU A 147 -2.53 1.78 -5.65
N GLY A 148 -3.67 1.62 -4.99
CA GLY A 148 -4.96 1.70 -5.67
C GLY A 148 -6.01 2.41 -4.85
N TYR A 149 -6.97 2.99 -5.56
CA TYR A 149 -8.12 3.71 -5.04
C TYR A 149 -9.41 3.12 -5.61
N LYS A 150 -10.44 3.02 -4.76
CA LYS A 150 -11.80 2.66 -5.13
C LYS A 150 -12.68 3.86 -4.88
N PHE A 151 -13.46 4.25 -5.87
CA PHE A 151 -14.33 5.43 -5.81
C PHE A 151 -15.78 5.01 -5.58
N LYS A 152 -16.54 5.90 -4.95
CA LYS A 152 -18.00 5.84 -5.02
C LYS A 152 -18.41 6.36 -6.40
N LYS A 153 -19.31 5.64 -7.08
CA LYS A 153 -19.91 6.16 -8.30
C LYS A 153 -20.60 7.50 -7.98
N PRO A 154 -20.49 8.50 -8.87
CA PRO A 154 -21.19 9.76 -8.73
C PRO A 154 -22.70 9.56 -8.66
#